data_AF-A0A367WU47-F1
#
_entry.id   AF-A0A367WU47-F1
#
_cell.length_a   1.000
_cell.length_b   1.000
_cell.length_c   1.000
_cell.angle_alpha   90.00
_cell.angle_beta   90.00
_cell.angle_gamma   90.00
#
_symmetry.space_group_name_H-M   'P 1'
#
loop_
_entity.id
_entity.type
_entity.pdbx_description
1 polymer ?
#
loop_
_entity_poly.entity_id
_entity_poly.type
_entity_poly.pdbx_seq_one_letter_code
_entity_poly.pdbx_strand_id
1 'polypeptide(L)'
;MDRALKMVYYDDANVEKDIFAQLSLAQKHFQGDGMPRDESATRRILDQIHRQSRAFAAVCYGYMRSKGLGVSEDLGEGQQWYREAAYWFHEEASSGEPVSANNLGYLYAKGLGVQENAETAAHWFEEAIEFGSVAALYNLGVCYLNGWGVAQDDEKAIEYFERASDLNDPSAASVLAYLYLEGRGVRRDPAKSFEFNMRAARAGSIEAASALGYALGVGLGAERNIAESISWFELAASEGDAYAQANLAMYFCHSPDLKLFNRGWTMLMNACDQGDASAKYQMTQILIFGVPHREPDYSSALDLAMDLAELGHPGGYHLIGVMYEHGLGVPVDMARAATWYERAARKGSANGQAALGRLYAIGSGVEQDNILAYYWLRMSSPTEGSQAQREMGAIHARMTERERNIAEKFVADNPGPRRGSFGLKPLEQDVFKTVRRRS
;
A
#
# COMPACT_ATOMS: atom_id res chain seq x y z
N MET A 1 -13.23 6.35 9.15
CA MET A 1 -14.12 5.33 8.56
C MET A 1 -13.29 4.20 7.98
N ASP A 2 -13.64 2.95 8.30
CA ASP A 2 -13.11 1.78 7.60
C ASP A 2 -13.46 1.88 6.09
N ARG A 3 -12.57 1.47 5.18
CA ARG A 3 -12.82 1.58 3.72
C ARG A 3 -14.08 0.80 3.32
N ALA A 4 -14.36 -0.29 4.03
CA ALA A 4 -15.58 -1.08 3.93
C ALA A 4 -16.87 -0.30 4.22
N LEU A 5 -16.83 0.80 5.00
CA LEU A 5 -17.95 1.73 5.14
C LEU A 5 -17.90 2.81 4.06
N LYS A 6 -16.73 3.32 3.66
CA LYS A 6 -16.65 4.34 2.59
C LYS A 6 -17.12 3.82 1.21
N MET A 7 -16.80 2.59 0.84
CA MET A 7 -17.15 1.99 -0.47
C MET A 7 -18.64 1.64 -0.63
N VAL A 8 -19.37 1.61 0.47
CA VAL A 8 -20.80 1.26 0.50
C VAL A 8 -21.68 2.51 0.29
N TYR A 9 -21.14 3.72 0.43
CA TYR A 9 -21.96 4.92 0.70
C TYR A 9 -21.63 6.16 -0.15
N TYR A 10 -21.18 6.00 -1.39
CA TYR A 10 -21.01 7.12 -2.32
C TYR A 10 -22.19 7.23 -3.30
N ASP A 11 -23.26 7.87 -2.86
CA ASP A 11 -24.18 8.54 -3.78
C ASP A 11 -24.65 9.87 -3.19
N ASP A 12 -24.65 10.93 -4.00
CA ASP A 12 -24.78 12.31 -3.53
C ASP A 12 -26.17 12.86 -3.91
N ALA A 13 -27.15 12.69 -3.01
CA ALA A 13 -28.41 13.44 -3.03
C ALA A 13 -28.73 13.98 -1.63
N ASN A 14 -29.10 15.26 -1.55
CA ASN A 14 -29.15 16.14 -0.36
C ASN A 14 -30.06 15.71 0.82
N VAL A 15 -30.58 14.48 0.85
CA VAL A 15 -31.27 13.87 2.01
C VAL A 15 -30.33 12.90 2.75
N GLU A 16 -29.41 12.23 2.05
CA GLU A 16 -28.51 11.22 2.63
C GLU A 16 -27.25 11.81 3.27
N LYS A 17 -26.84 13.03 2.86
CA LYS A 17 -25.75 13.77 3.52
C LYS A 17 -25.96 13.92 5.03
N ASP A 18 -27.21 14.00 5.49
CA ASP A 18 -27.53 14.07 6.91
C ASP A 18 -27.29 12.72 7.61
N ILE A 19 -27.75 11.60 7.04
CA ILE A 19 -27.50 10.24 7.58
C ILE A 19 -26.00 9.92 7.57
N PHE A 20 -25.27 10.25 6.51
CA PHE A 20 -23.84 9.96 6.40
C PHE A 20 -22.99 10.81 7.34
N ALA A 21 -23.30 12.11 7.47
CA ALA A 21 -22.66 12.97 8.45
C ALA A 21 -22.96 12.48 9.88
N GLN A 22 -24.21 12.08 10.14
CA GLN A 22 -24.62 11.48 11.40
C GLN A 22 -23.86 10.17 11.67
N LEU A 23 -23.71 9.28 10.70
CA LEU A 23 -22.97 8.02 10.85
C LEU A 23 -21.48 8.26 11.12
N SER A 24 -20.87 9.17 10.38
CA SER A 24 -19.47 9.56 10.57
C SER A 24 -19.27 10.19 11.96
N LEU A 25 -20.20 11.04 12.40
CA LEU A 25 -20.19 11.64 13.74
C LEU A 25 -20.41 10.60 14.84
N ALA A 26 -21.34 9.66 14.65
CA ALA A 26 -21.58 8.54 15.56
C ALA A 26 -20.32 7.69 15.73
N GLN A 27 -19.57 7.47 14.64
CA GLN A 27 -18.28 6.80 14.66
C GLN A 27 -17.21 7.61 15.40
N LYS A 28 -17.13 8.94 15.22
CA LYS A 28 -16.17 9.78 15.96
C LYS A 28 -16.46 9.78 17.46
N HIS A 29 -17.72 9.97 17.86
CA HIS A 29 -18.13 9.81 19.26
C HIS A 29 -17.81 8.43 19.80
N PHE A 30 -17.95 7.39 18.98
CA PHE A 30 -17.64 6.04 19.39
C PHE A 30 -16.13 5.78 19.56
N GLN A 31 -15.31 6.23 18.61
CA GLN A 31 -13.86 6.00 18.59
C GLN A 31 -13.09 6.94 19.51
N GLY A 32 -13.69 8.05 19.91
CA GLY A 32 -12.98 9.13 20.58
C GLY A 32 -11.98 9.85 19.66
N ASP A 33 -12.27 9.87 18.35
CA ASP A 33 -11.39 10.45 17.34
C ASP A 33 -11.56 11.98 17.32
N GLY A 34 -10.59 12.70 17.88
CA GLY A 34 -10.63 14.15 18.06
C GLY A 34 -11.61 14.64 19.15
N MET A 35 -12.21 13.74 19.93
CA MET A 35 -13.15 14.04 21.03
C MET A 35 -13.20 12.91 22.07
N PRO A 36 -13.71 13.11 23.29
CA PRO A 36 -13.92 12.02 24.24
C PRO A 36 -14.92 10.98 23.69
N ARG A 37 -14.68 9.70 23.99
CA ARG A 37 -15.62 8.62 23.66
C ARG A 37 -16.96 8.84 24.36
N ASP A 38 -18.05 8.84 23.61
CA ASP A 38 -19.43 9.03 24.08
C ASP A 38 -20.40 8.03 23.42
N GLU A 39 -20.65 6.93 24.11
CA GLU A 39 -21.53 5.84 23.64
C GLU A 39 -23.02 6.24 23.65
N SER A 40 -23.41 7.20 24.49
CA SER A 40 -24.78 7.68 24.56
C SER A 40 -25.11 8.62 23.39
N ALA A 41 -24.13 9.40 22.94
CA ALA A 41 -24.24 10.15 21.69
C ALA A 41 -24.34 9.22 20.48
N THR A 42 -23.49 8.19 20.38
CA THR A 42 -23.54 7.21 19.29
C THR A 42 -24.93 6.55 19.18
N ARG A 43 -25.52 6.07 20.28
CA ARG A 43 -26.87 5.46 20.25
C ARG A 43 -27.96 6.45 19.83
N ARG A 44 -27.93 7.68 20.36
CA ARG A 44 -28.93 8.71 19.97
C ARG A 44 -28.89 9.02 18.48
N ILE A 45 -27.69 9.10 17.90
CA ILE A 45 -27.53 9.35 16.47
C ILE A 45 -28.05 8.16 15.66
N LEU A 46 -27.77 6.92 16.07
CA LEU A 46 -28.29 5.72 15.39
C LEU A 46 -29.81 5.58 15.49
N ASP A 47 -30.41 5.94 16.61
CA ASP A 47 -31.87 6.00 16.76
C ASP A 47 -32.49 7.06 15.85
N GLN A 48 -31.79 8.18 15.62
CA GLN A 48 -32.21 9.21 14.69
C GLN A 48 -32.13 8.71 13.24
N ILE A 49 -31.04 8.04 12.88
CA ILE A 49 -30.88 7.40 11.57
C ILE A 49 -31.94 6.32 11.36
N HIS A 50 -32.26 5.51 12.37
CA HIS A 50 -33.30 4.47 12.27
C HIS A 50 -34.67 5.04 11.93
N ARG A 51 -34.98 6.27 12.36
CA ARG A 51 -36.22 6.96 11.98
C ARG A 51 -36.18 7.49 10.55
N GLN A 52 -35.00 7.74 9.98
CA GLN A 52 -34.80 8.25 8.62
C GLN A 52 -34.69 7.09 7.60
N SER A 53 -33.93 6.04 7.92
CA SER A 53 -33.90 4.79 7.16
C SER A 53 -33.64 3.58 8.05
N ARG A 54 -34.52 2.58 7.93
CA ARG A 54 -34.40 1.30 8.65
C ARG A 54 -33.24 0.47 8.14
N ALA A 55 -33.01 0.45 6.83
CA ALA A 55 -31.97 -0.35 6.20
C ALA A 55 -30.57 0.08 6.66
N PHE A 56 -30.26 1.37 6.57
CA PHE A 56 -28.95 1.90 6.98
C PHE A 56 -28.69 1.77 8.48
N ALA A 57 -29.71 2.01 9.31
CA ALA A 57 -29.58 1.78 10.75
C ALA A 57 -29.28 0.31 11.08
N ALA A 58 -29.94 -0.63 10.40
CA ALA A 58 -29.71 -2.05 10.58
C ALA A 58 -28.28 -2.46 10.19
N VAL A 59 -27.72 -1.93 9.09
CA VAL A 59 -26.29 -2.17 8.76
C VAL A 59 -25.37 -1.70 9.87
N CYS A 60 -25.65 -0.54 10.43
CA CYS A 60 -24.80 0.07 11.45
C CYS A 60 -24.87 -0.69 12.77
N TYR A 61 -26.06 -1.11 13.19
CA TYR A 61 -26.22 -2.02 14.33
C TYR A 61 -25.54 -3.37 14.09
N GLY A 62 -25.66 -3.93 12.89
CA GLY A 62 -24.98 -5.16 12.49
C GLY A 62 -23.46 -5.05 12.62
N TYR A 63 -22.89 -3.94 12.15
CA TYR A 63 -21.46 -3.67 12.24
C TYR A 63 -21.00 -3.49 13.69
N MET A 64 -21.74 -2.71 14.49
CA MET A 64 -21.39 -2.48 15.88
C MET A 64 -21.40 -3.75 16.71
N ARG A 65 -22.44 -4.58 16.57
CA ARG A 65 -22.53 -5.87 17.28
C ARG A 65 -21.46 -6.84 16.81
N SER A 66 -21.20 -6.93 15.51
CA SER A 66 -20.19 -7.84 14.96
C SER A 66 -18.75 -7.48 15.33
N LYS A 67 -18.49 -6.22 15.73
CA LYS A 67 -17.15 -5.72 16.05
C LYS A 67 -16.98 -5.31 17.52
N GLY A 68 -18.00 -5.50 18.36
CA GLY A 68 -17.98 -5.10 19.77
C GLY A 68 -17.81 -3.60 19.98
N LEU A 69 -18.38 -2.78 19.08
CA LEU A 69 -18.18 -1.33 19.09
C LEU A 69 -19.24 -0.66 19.98
N GLY A 70 -18.91 -0.46 21.26
CA GLY A 70 -19.76 0.29 22.21
C GLY A 70 -20.87 -0.56 22.84
N VAL A 71 -20.83 -1.85 22.55
CA VAL A 71 -21.66 -2.95 23.04
C VAL A 71 -20.79 -4.21 23.01
N SER A 72 -21.15 -5.23 23.79
CA SER A 72 -20.44 -6.51 23.74
C SER A 72 -20.51 -7.09 22.31
N GLU A 73 -19.38 -7.60 21.84
CA GLU A 73 -19.32 -8.30 20.55
C GLU A 73 -20.30 -9.47 20.56
N ASP A 74 -21.14 -9.50 19.55
CA ASP A 74 -22.13 -10.55 19.33
C ASP A 74 -22.34 -10.70 17.83
N LEU A 75 -21.65 -11.69 17.27
CA LEU A 75 -21.73 -12.01 15.85
C LEU A 75 -23.12 -12.51 15.46
N GLY A 76 -23.84 -13.18 16.36
CA GLY A 76 -25.16 -13.72 16.10
C GLY A 76 -26.20 -12.60 15.93
N GLU A 77 -26.20 -11.66 16.88
CA GLU A 77 -27.06 -10.47 16.78
C GLU A 77 -26.64 -9.56 15.62
N GLY A 78 -25.32 -9.41 15.40
CA GLY A 78 -24.81 -8.66 14.24
C GLY A 78 -25.35 -9.20 12.91
N GLN A 79 -25.33 -10.52 12.73
CA GLN A 79 -25.90 -11.19 11.55
C GLN A 79 -27.43 -11.07 11.47
N GLN A 80 -28.14 -10.96 12.59
CA GLN A 80 -29.57 -10.69 12.60
C GLN A 80 -29.89 -9.28 12.09
N TRP A 81 -29.13 -8.28 12.55
CA TRP A 81 -29.25 -6.91 12.04
C TRP A 81 -28.90 -6.81 10.56
N TYR A 82 -27.86 -7.50 10.10
CA TYR A 82 -27.56 -7.55 8.67
C TYR A 82 -28.66 -8.25 7.84
N ARG A 83 -29.34 -9.27 8.40
CA ARG A 83 -30.52 -9.88 7.76
C ARG A 83 -31.63 -8.87 7.57
N GLU A 84 -31.89 -8.06 8.59
CA GLU A 84 -32.89 -7.00 8.50
C GLU A 84 -32.49 -5.93 7.48
N ALA A 85 -31.22 -5.54 7.43
CA ALA A 85 -30.71 -4.64 6.41
C ALA A 85 -30.90 -5.21 4.99
N ALA A 86 -30.55 -6.48 4.77
CA ALA A 86 -30.72 -7.14 3.48
C ALA A 86 -32.19 -7.19 3.04
N TYR A 87 -33.11 -7.46 3.98
CA TYR A 87 -34.54 -7.43 3.71
C TYR A 87 -35.01 -6.05 3.23
N TRP A 88 -34.68 -4.98 3.96
CA TRP A 88 -35.11 -3.64 3.59
C TRP A 88 -34.46 -3.14 2.30
N PHE A 89 -33.16 -3.35 2.13
CA PHE A 89 -32.50 -3.00 0.87
C PHE A 89 -33.06 -3.77 -0.32
N HIS A 90 -33.49 -5.02 -0.14
CA HIS A 90 -34.15 -5.77 -1.22
C HIS A 90 -35.48 -5.14 -1.61
N GLU A 91 -36.32 -4.76 -0.66
CA GLU A 91 -37.59 -4.06 -0.95
C GLU A 91 -37.37 -2.72 -1.67
N GLU A 92 -36.38 -1.94 -1.20
CA GLU A 92 -36.00 -0.64 -1.77
C GLU A 92 -35.39 -0.81 -3.18
N ALA A 93 -34.45 -1.74 -3.36
CA ALA A 93 -33.83 -2.07 -4.63
C ALA A 93 -34.85 -2.61 -5.66
N SER A 94 -35.81 -3.42 -5.22
CA SER A 94 -36.90 -3.93 -6.08
C SER A 94 -37.80 -2.80 -6.59
N SER A 95 -37.78 -1.64 -5.93
CA SER A 95 -38.46 -0.42 -6.35
C SER A 95 -37.59 0.50 -7.21
N GLY A 96 -36.38 0.06 -7.60
CA GLY A 96 -35.45 0.82 -8.42
C GLY A 96 -34.60 1.82 -7.64
N GLU A 97 -34.43 1.65 -6.33
CA GLU A 97 -33.58 2.55 -5.53
C GLU A 97 -32.08 2.17 -5.70
N PRO A 98 -31.25 3.06 -6.28
CA PRO A 98 -29.88 2.73 -6.67
C PRO A 98 -28.95 2.41 -5.50
N VAL A 99 -29.05 3.15 -4.39
CA VAL A 99 -28.11 3.02 -3.26
C VAL A 99 -28.33 1.70 -2.52
N SER A 100 -29.59 1.29 -2.38
CA SER A 100 -30.04 0.05 -1.78
C SER A 100 -29.67 -1.15 -2.63
N ALA A 101 -29.80 -1.06 -3.96
CA ALA A 101 -29.33 -2.09 -4.87
C ALA A 101 -27.82 -2.30 -4.72
N ASN A 102 -27.03 -1.22 -4.69
CA ASN A 102 -25.59 -1.30 -4.43
C ASN A 102 -25.29 -1.93 -3.06
N ASN A 103 -25.98 -1.50 -2.01
CA ASN A 103 -25.78 -2.02 -0.66
C ASN A 103 -26.15 -3.49 -0.52
N LEU A 104 -27.22 -3.92 -1.18
CA LEU A 104 -27.61 -5.31 -1.24
C LEU A 104 -26.55 -6.16 -1.95
N GLY A 105 -26.03 -5.67 -3.07
CA GLY A 105 -24.88 -6.28 -3.74
C GLY A 105 -23.69 -6.45 -2.79
N TYR A 106 -23.38 -5.43 -1.99
CA TYR A 106 -22.33 -5.49 -0.98
C TYR A 106 -22.60 -6.53 0.13
N LEU A 107 -23.85 -6.64 0.61
CA LEU A 107 -24.21 -7.65 1.62
C LEU A 107 -24.03 -9.08 1.08
N TYR A 108 -24.41 -9.34 -0.17
CA TYR A 108 -24.14 -10.61 -0.86
C TYR A 108 -22.66 -10.87 -1.09
N ALA A 109 -21.91 -9.84 -1.47
CA ALA A 109 -20.46 -9.91 -1.64
C ALA A 109 -19.73 -10.29 -0.35
N LYS A 110 -20.26 -9.90 0.82
CA LYS A 110 -19.62 -10.13 2.13
C LYS A 110 -20.27 -11.21 2.99
N GLY A 111 -21.38 -11.79 2.54
CA GLY A 111 -22.15 -12.73 3.36
C GLY A 111 -22.67 -12.11 4.67
N LEU A 112 -23.07 -10.84 4.62
CA LEU A 112 -23.57 -10.12 5.79
C LEU A 112 -25.09 -10.26 5.85
N GLY A 113 -25.58 -11.11 6.76
CA GLY A 113 -27.00 -11.41 6.89
C GLY A 113 -27.57 -12.29 5.77
N VAL A 114 -26.84 -12.46 4.67
CA VAL A 114 -27.20 -13.33 3.56
C VAL A 114 -26.09 -14.36 3.33
N GLN A 115 -26.41 -15.43 2.61
CA GLN A 115 -25.38 -16.34 2.15
C GLN A 115 -24.51 -15.61 1.11
N GLU A 116 -23.20 -15.63 1.32
CA GLU A 116 -22.23 -15.03 0.40
C GLU A 116 -22.41 -15.58 -1.01
N ASN A 117 -22.60 -14.69 -1.99
CA ASN A 117 -22.78 -15.05 -3.39
C ASN A 117 -22.29 -13.92 -4.29
N ALA A 118 -21.15 -14.14 -4.95
CA ALA A 118 -20.54 -13.15 -5.82
C ALA A 118 -21.34 -12.90 -7.10
N GLU A 119 -22.03 -13.91 -7.66
CA GLU A 119 -22.87 -13.75 -8.86
C GLU A 119 -24.08 -12.87 -8.55
N THR A 120 -24.72 -13.10 -7.40
CA THR A 120 -25.83 -12.25 -6.93
C THR A 120 -25.36 -10.84 -6.61
N ALA A 121 -24.15 -10.69 -6.03
CA ALA A 121 -23.57 -9.38 -5.79
C ALA A 121 -23.34 -8.60 -7.10
N ALA A 122 -22.69 -9.23 -8.09
CA ALA A 122 -22.44 -8.62 -9.40
C ALA A 122 -23.74 -8.23 -10.10
N HIS A 123 -24.75 -9.10 -10.06
CA HIS A 123 -26.07 -8.80 -10.61
C HIS A 123 -26.70 -7.56 -9.95
N TRP A 124 -26.69 -7.46 -8.61
CA TRP A 124 -27.22 -6.27 -7.94
C TRP A 124 -26.40 -5.01 -8.20
N PHE A 125 -25.08 -5.11 -8.40
CA PHE A 125 -24.28 -3.97 -8.84
C PHE A 125 -24.63 -3.54 -10.28
N GLU A 126 -24.90 -4.48 -11.18
CA GLU A 126 -25.38 -4.18 -12.53
C GLU A 126 -26.73 -3.44 -12.49
N GLU A 127 -27.72 -3.97 -11.75
CA GLU A 127 -29.02 -3.32 -11.55
C GLU A 127 -28.87 -1.93 -10.90
N ALA A 128 -28.00 -1.80 -9.89
CA ALA A 128 -27.74 -0.52 -9.23
C ALA A 128 -27.20 0.52 -10.22
N ILE A 129 -26.34 0.15 -11.17
CA ILE A 129 -25.85 1.05 -12.24
C ILE A 129 -27.01 1.46 -13.15
N GLU A 130 -27.91 0.55 -13.51
CA GLU A 130 -29.10 0.87 -14.31
C GLU A 130 -30.03 1.84 -13.59
N PHE A 131 -30.14 1.73 -12.26
CA PHE A 131 -30.86 2.68 -11.41
C PHE A 131 -30.11 4.00 -11.16
N GLY A 132 -28.85 4.10 -11.58
CA GLY A 132 -28.05 5.33 -11.52
C GLY A 132 -26.99 5.38 -10.42
N SER A 133 -26.69 4.27 -9.75
CA SER A 133 -25.68 4.22 -8.69
C SER A 133 -24.26 4.39 -9.23
N VAL A 134 -23.58 5.43 -8.75
CA VAL A 134 -22.16 5.67 -9.10
C VAL A 134 -21.24 4.70 -8.36
N ALA A 135 -21.48 4.44 -7.07
CA ALA A 135 -20.69 3.50 -6.28
C ALA A 135 -20.68 2.08 -6.87
N ALA A 136 -21.79 1.67 -7.49
CA ALA A 136 -21.89 0.36 -8.13
C ALA A 136 -20.95 0.21 -9.34
N LEU A 137 -20.58 1.30 -10.04
CA LEU A 137 -19.57 1.26 -11.09
C LEU A 137 -18.22 0.78 -10.53
N TYR A 138 -17.80 1.32 -9.39
CA TYR A 138 -16.57 0.90 -8.73
C TYR A 138 -16.65 -0.58 -8.32
N ASN A 139 -17.74 -0.98 -7.64
CA ASN A 139 -17.90 -2.34 -7.14
C ASN A 139 -17.93 -3.38 -8.27
N LEU A 140 -18.65 -3.09 -9.35
CA LEU A 140 -18.68 -3.97 -10.52
C LEU A 140 -17.33 -4.00 -11.26
N GLY A 141 -16.62 -2.88 -11.33
CA GLY A 141 -15.24 -2.83 -11.83
C GLY A 141 -14.31 -3.76 -11.02
N VAL A 142 -14.46 -3.78 -9.70
CA VAL A 142 -13.72 -4.71 -8.81
C VAL A 142 -14.11 -6.17 -9.08
N CYS A 143 -15.40 -6.46 -9.34
CA CYS A 143 -15.85 -7.79 -9.73
C CYS A 143 -15.18 -8.27 -11.03
N TYR A 144 -15.16 -7.46 -12.08
CA TYR A 144 -14.49 -7.79 -13.34
C TYR A 144 -12.98 -7.93 -13.17
N LEU A 145 -12.34 -7.06 -12.37
CA LEU A 145 -10.90 -7.12 -12.13
C LEU A 145 -10.48 -8.41 -11.42
N ASN A 146 -11.35 -9.01 -10.61
CA ASN A 146 -11.02 -10.20 -9.82
C ASN A 146 -11.74 -11.48 -10.29
N GLY A 147 -12.64 -11.38 -11.26
CA GLY A 147 -13.49 -12.49 -11.69
C GLY A 147 -14.49 -12.94 -10.62
N TRP A 148 -15.02 -12.02 -9.83
CA TRP A 148 -15.99 -12.32 -8.76
C TRP A 148 -17.41 -12.23 -9.27
N GLY A 149 -18.07 -13.38 -9.40
CA GLY A 149 -19.45 -13.46 -9.90
C GLY A 149 -19.60 -13.22 -11.40
N VAL A 150 -18.52 -12.81 -12.07
CA VAL A 150 -18.40 -12.57 -13.50
C VAL A 150 -17.07 -13.15 -13.99
N ALA A 151 -16.94 -13.40 -15.29
CA ALA A 151 -15.65 -13.75 -15.87
C ALA A 151 -14.67 -12.59 -15.67
N GLN A 152 -13.43 -12.90 -15.28
CA GLN A 152 -12.41 -11.87 -15.10
C GLN A 152 -12.13 -11.17 -16.44
N ASP A 153 -12.18 -9.84 -16.43
CA ASP A 153 -11.95 -8.98 -17.58
C ASP A 153 -11.35 -7.65 -17.10
N ASP A 154 -10.01 -7.55 -17.19
CA ASP A 154 -9.28 -6.37 -16.72
C ASP A 154 -9.58 -5.13 -17.60
N GLU A 155 -9.89 -5.29 -18.89
CA GLU A 155 -10.23 -4.17 -19.79
C GLU A 155 -11.60 -3.60 -19.44
N LYS A 156 -12.60 -4.48 -19.27
CA LYS A 156 -13.94 -4.07 -18.84
C LYS A 156 -13.93 -3.45 -17.44
N ALA A 157 -13.09 -3.95 -16.52
CA ALA A 157 -12.90 -3.33 -15.22
C ALA A 157 -12.40 -1.88 -15.34
N ILE A 158 -11.44 -1.62 -16.23
CA ILE A 158 -10.91 -0.28 -16.49
C ILE A 158 -12.00 0.64 -17.03
N GLU A 159 -12.86 0.18 -17.95
CA GLU A 159 -13.99 0.99 -18.44
C GLU A 159 -14.93 1.43 -17.30
N TYR A 160 -15.27 0.51 -16.38
CA TYR A 160 -16.09 0.85 -15.21
C TYR A 160 -15.39 1.84 -14.27
N PHE A 161 -14.10 1.65 -14.01
CA PHE A 161 -13.34 2.57 -13.16
C PHE A 161 -13.16 3.94 -13.83
N GLU A 162 -12.96 4.03 -15.14
CA GLU A 162 -12.88 5.32 -15.86
C GLU A 162 -14.19 6.08 -15.73
N ARG A 163 -15.34 5.42 -15.93
CA ARG A 163 -16.67 6.00 -15.70
C ARG A 163 -16.86 6.49 -14.26
N ALA A 164 -16.49 5.68 -13.27
CA ALA A 164 -16.57 6.08 -11.86
C ALA A 164 -15.64 7.27 -11.54
N SER A 165 -14.42 7.26 -12.10
CA SER A 165 -13.44 8.32 -11.94
C SER A 165 -13.90 9.64 -12.57
N ASP A 166 -14.55 9.60 -13.73
CA ASP A 166 -15.14 10.77 -14.39
C ASP A 166 -16.30 11.37 -13.59
N LEU A 167 -16.97 10.55 -12.79
CA LEU A 167 -17.94 10.95 -11.78
C LEU A 167 -17.30 11.30 -10.42
N ASN A 168 -15.97 11.56 -10.44
CA ASN A 168 -15.17 12.04 -9.32
C ASN A 168 -15.03 11.04 -8.15
N ASP A 169 -15.11 9.73 -8.42
CA ASP A 169 -14.79 8.70 -7.43
C ASP A 169 -13.25 8.61 -7.23
N PRO A 170 -12.73 8.95 -6.03
CA PRO A 170 -11.29 8.92 -5.75
C PRO A 170 -10.72 7.50 -5.66
N SER A 171 -11.53 6.50 -5.32
CA SER A 171 -11.12 5.10 -5.21
C SER A 171 -10.90 4.52 -6.60
N ALA A 172 -11.82 4.76 -7.53
CA ALA A 172 -11.71 4.38 -8.93
C ALA A 172 -10.47 5.02 -9.58
N ALA A 173 -10.28 6.33 -9.38
CA ALA A 173 -9.09 7.03 -9.85
C ALA A 173 -7.79 6.40 -9.28
N SER A 174 -7.77 6.06 -7.99
CA SER A 174 -6.60 5.42 -7.37
C SER A 174 -6.32 4.02 -7.95
N VAL A 175 -7.36 3.24 -8.26
CA VAL A 175 -7.21 1.92 -8.92
C VAL A 175 -6.67 2.08 -10.33
N LEU A 176 -7.22 3.00 -11.14
CA LEU A 176 -6.71 3.28 -12.48
C LEU A 176 -5.24 3.69 -12.45
N ALA A 177 -4.86 4.54 -11.49
CA ALA A 177 -3.48 4.96 -11.33
C ALA A 177 -2.53 3.76 -11.17
N TYR A 178 -2.93 2.76 -10.39
CA TYR A 178 -2.18 1.53 -10.23
C TYR A 178 -2.18 0.67 -11.51
N LEU A 179 -3.34 0.47 -12.14
CA LEU A 179 -3.46 -0.38 -13.35
C LEU A 179 -2.58 0.14 -14.48
N TYR A 180 -2.53 1.46 -14.69
CA TYR A 180 -1.63 2.08 -15.66
C TYR A 180 -0.16 2.03 -15.23
N LEU A 181 0.16 2.10 -13.93
CA LEU A 181 1.55 1.99 -13.45
C LEU A 181 2.13 0.58 -13.65
N GLU A 182 1.32 -0.44 -13.41
CA GLU A 182 1.69 -1.86 -13.55
C GLU A 182 1.53 -2.36 -14.97
N GLY A 183 0.68 -1.74 -15.79
CA GLY A 183 0.31 -2.23 -17.11
C GLY A 183 -0.56 -3.48 -17.06
N ARG A 184 -1.52 -3.51 -16.12
CA ARG A 184 -2.50 -4.60 -15.97
C ARG A 184 -3.77 -4.25 -16.72
N GLY A 185 -4.19 -5.08 -17.67
CA GLY A 185 -5.34 -4.79 -18.56
C GLY A 185 -5.10 -3.67 -19.57
N VAL A 186 -4.01 -2.91 -19.43
CA VAL A 186 -3.61 -1.81 -20.31
C VAL A 186 -2.10 -1.79 -20.49
N ARG A 187 -1.61 -1.10 -21.53
CA ARG A 187 -0.19 -0.81 -21.66
C ARG A 187 0.27 0.06 -20.49
N ARG A 188 1.41 -0.31 -19.88
CA ARG A 188 2.05 0.49 -18.82
C ARG A 188 2.28 1.93 -19.27
N ASP A 189 1.73 2.87 -18.50
CA ASP A 189 1.77 4.31 -18.73
C ASP A 189 1.89 5.07 -17.40
N PRO A 190 3.12 5.39 -16.96
CA PRO A 190 3.34 6.17 -15.74
C PRO A 190 2.74 7.57 -15.79
N ALA A 191 2.57 8.18 -16.97
CA ALA A 191 2.02 9.52 -17.09
C ALA A 191 0.51 9.53 -16.83
N LYS A 192 -0.22 8.55 -17.38
CA LYS A 192 -1.62 8.32 -17.01
C LYS A 192 -1.78 7.96 -15.54
N SER A 193 -0.86 7.15 -14.99
CA SER A 193 -0.85 6.87 -13.55
C SER A 193 -0.74 8.15 -12.71
N PHE A 194 0.14 9.07 -13.11
CA PHE A 194 0.30 10.36 -12.46
C PHE A 194 -0.98 11.21 -12.55
N GLU A 195 -1.62 11.26 -13.72
CA GLU A 195 -2.88 11.98 -13.94
C GLU A 195 -4.02 11.48 -13.05
N PHE A 196 -4.21 10.15 -12.97
CA PHE A 196 -5.24 9.56 -12.12
C PHE A 196 -4.94 9.74 -10.62
N ASN A 197 -3.68 9.64 -10.20
CA ASN A 197 -3.29 10.01 -8.82
C ASN A 197 -3.60 11.49 -8.53
N MET A 198 -3.37 12.39 -9.49
CA MET A 198 -3.70 13.82 -9.35
C MET A 198 -5.20 14.02 -9.16
N ARG A 199 -6.02 13.34 -9.96
CA ARG A 199 -7.49 13.38 -9.81
C ARG A 199 -7.93 12.85 -8.45
N ALA A 200 -7.43 11.67 -8.04
CA ALA A 200 -7.74 11.07 -6.75
C ALA A 200 -7.33 11.95 -5.56
N ALA A 201 -6.14 12.55 -5.59
CA ALA A 201 -5.64 13.41 -4.52
C ALA A 201 -6.47 14.69 -4.40
N ARG A 202 -6.85 15.31 -5.52
CA ARG A 202 -7.76 16.48 -5.54
C ARG A 202 -9.16 16.16 -4.99
N ALA A 203 -9.59 14.91 -5.14
CA ALA A 203 -10.82 14.38 -4.54
C ALA A 203 -10.64 13.90 -3.09
N GLY A 204 -9.47 14.12 -2.47
CA GLY A 204 -9.21 13.87 -1.05
C GLY A 204 -8.54 12.53 -0.72
N SER A 205 -8.04 11.79 -1.71
CA SER A 205 -7.27 10.55 -1.47
C SER A 205 -5.87 10.87 -0.92
N ILE A 206 -5.62 10.47 0.34
CA ILE A 206 -4.35 10.67 1.03
C ILE A 206 -3.26 9.74 0.49
N GLU A 207 -3.64 8.53 0.11
CA GLU A 207 -2.75 7.58 -0.53
C GLU A 207 -2.30 8.10 -1.90
N ALA A 208 -3.20 8.72 -2.68
CA ALA A 208 -2.84 9.33 -3.95
C ALA A 208 -1.95 10.56 -3.76
N ALA A 209 -2.19 11.39 -2.73
CA ALA A 209 -1.29 12.49 -2.39
C ALA A 209 0.14 11.97 -2.09
N SER A 210 0.26 10.89 -1.33
CA SER A 210 1.55 10.24 -1.05
C SER A 210 2.21 9.69 -2.33
N ALA A 211 1.43 9.10 -3.23
CA ALA A 211 1.91 8.61 -4.52
C ALA A 211 2.42 9.75 -5.42
N LEU A 212 1.73 10.90 -5.45
CA LEU A 212 2.18 12.11 -6.16
C LEU A 212 3.48 12.65 -5.57
N GLY A 213 3.57 12.71 -4.23
CA GLY A 213 4.78 13.08 -3.51
C GLY A 213 5.97 12.24 -4.00
N TYR A 214 5.82 10.92 -4.03
CA TYR A 214 6.87 10.04 -4.54
C TYR A 214 7.15 10.26 -6.03
N ALA A 215 6.11 10.30 -6.85
CA ALA A 215 6.22 10.41 -8.30
C ALA A 215 6.97 11.68 -8.73
N LEU A 216 6.65 12.83 -8.14
CA LEU A 216 7.37 14.09 -8.38
C LEU A 216 8.79 14.07 -7.84
N GLY A 217 9.03 13.35 -6.73
CA GLY A 217 10.36 13.21 -6.14
C GLY A 217 11.35 12.50 -7.05
N VAL A 218 10.88 11.45 -7.73
CA VAL A 218 11.70 10.59 -8.60
C VAL A 218 11.53 10.87 -10.10
N GLY A 219 10.55 11.68 -10.50
CA GLY A 219 10.21 11.94 -11.91
C GLY A 219 9.47 10.78 -12.59
N LEU A 220 8.57 10.10 -11.87
CA LEU A 220 7.77 8.99 -12.39
C LEU A 220 6.48 9.52 -13.00
N GLY A 221 6.37 9.50 -14.33
CA GLY A 221 5.16 9.94 -15.04
C GLY A 221 4.97 11.46 -15.16
N ALA A 222 5.78 12.24 -14.45
CA ALA A 222 5.88 13.69 -14.55
C ALA A 222 7.34 14.13 -14.42
N GLU A 223 7.63 15.38 -14.79
CA GLU A 223 8.95 15.96 -14.54
C GLU A 223 9.23 16.02 -13.02
N ARG A 224 10.49 15.76 -12.66
CA ARG A 224 10.91 15.76 -11.26
C ARG A 224 10.74 17.16 -10.65
N ASN A 225 9.95 17.26 -9.58
CA ASN A 225 9.68 18.50 -8.85
C ASN A 225 9.72 18.28 -7.34
N ILE A 226 10.84 18.62 -6.70
CA ILE A 226 11.03 18.38 -5.26
C ILE A 226 10.13 19.29 -4.40
N ALA A 227 9.90 20.53 -4.81
CA ALA A 227 9.07 21.46 -4.05
C ALA A 227 7.62 20.97 -3.99
N GLU A 228 7.08 20.54 -5.13
CA GLU A 228 5.73 20.00 -5.19
C GLU A 228 5.64 18.61 -4.53
N SER A 229 6.68 17.78 -4.65
CA SER A 229 6.80 16.52 -3.92
C SER A 229 6.65 16.72 -2.41
N ILE A 230 7.36 17.71 -1.85
CA ILE A 230 7.27 18.07 -0.42
C ILE A 230 5.85 18.53 -0.07
N SER A 231 5.22 19.38 -0.88
CA SER A 231 3.84 19.85 -0.62
C SER A 231 2.83 18.71 -0.52
N TRP A 232 2.90 17.74 -1.44
CA TRP A 232 2.02 16.56 -1.42
C TRP A 232 2.30 15.65 -0.22
N PHE A 233 3.58 15.47 0.14
CA PHE A 233 3.92 14.73 1.36
C PHE A 233 3.51 15.46 2.63
N GLU A 234 3.59 16.80 2.70
CA GLU A 234 3.12 17.55 3.85
C GLU A 234 1.60 17.40 4.03
N LEU A 235 0.83 17.47 2.94
CA LEU A 235 -0.61 17.22 2.97
C LEU A 235 -0.93 15.82 3.51
N ALA A 236 -0.29 14.78 2.98
CA ALA A 236 -0.56 13.42 3.43
C ALA A 236 -0.05 13.16 4.86
N ALA A 237 1.11 13.71 5.22
CA ALA A 237 1.67 13.58 6.56
C ALA A 237 0.82 14.27 7.62
N SER A 238 0.17 15.41 7.31
CA SER A 238 -0.76 16.09 8.22
C SER A 238 -2.01 15.26 8.52
N GLU A 239 -2.37 14.35 7.62
CA GLU A 239 -3.48 13.39 7.79
C GLU A 239 -3.02 12.06 8.40
N GLY A 240 -1.75 11.98 8.85
CA GLY A 240 -1.21 10.81 9.54
C GLY A 240 -0.63 9.74 8.64
N ASP A 241 -0.42 9.99 7.34
CA ASP A 241 0.19 9.01 6.45
C ASP A 241 1.67 8.77 6.80
N ALA A 242 1.98 7.57 7.29
CA ALA A 242 3.32 7.20 7.74
C ALA A 242 4.33 7.17 6.58
N TYR A 243 3.91 6.80 5.37
CA TYR A 243 4.79 6.75 4.20
C TYR A 243 5.21 8.17 3.79
N ALA A 244 4.27 9.12 3.77
CA ALA A 244 4.52 10.52 3.53
C ALA A 244 5.41 11.14 4.62
N GLN A 245 5.14 10.85 5.89
CA GLN A 245 5.98 11.28 7.01
C GLN A 245 7.43 10.80 6.84
N ALA A 246 7.65 9.55 6.46
CA ALA A 246 8.99 9.00 6.27
C ALA A 246 9.72 9.69 5.11
N ASN A 247 9.06 9.87 3.96
CA ASN A 247 9.66 10.54 2.81
C ASN A 247 9.94 12.04 3.09
N LEU A 248 9.04 12.71 3.81
CA LEU A 248 9.23 14.10 4.22
C LEU A 248 10.41 14.25 5.18
N ALA A 249 10.53 13.35 6.15
CA ALA A 249 11.67 13.31 7.07
C ALA A 249 13.00 13.15 6.31
N MET A 250 13.02 12.32 5.27
CA MET A 250 14.19 12.13 4.40
C MET A 250 14.59 13.46 3.74
N TYR A 251 13.66 14.16 3.07
CA TYR A 251 13.94 15.46 2.44
C TYR A 251 14.47 16.49 3.44
N PHE A 252 13.84 16.57 4.60
CA PHE A 252 14.19 17.52 5.64
C PHE A 252 15.57 17.22 6.24
N CYS A 253 15.90 15.95 6.49
CA CYS A 253 17.23 15.59 6.99
C CYS A 253 18.36 15.93 6.01
N HIS A 254 18.10 15.94 4.71
CA HIS A 254 19.09 16.33 3.70
C HIS A 254 19.09 17.83 3.39
N SER A 255 18.20 18.60 4.02
CA SER A 255 18.10 20.04 3.81
C SER A 255 19.26 20.79 4.47
N PRO A 256 19.84 21.81 3.80
CA PRO A 256 20.79 22.73 4.42
C PRO A 256 20.11 23.73 5.38
N ASP A 257 18.78 23.79 5.43
CA ASP A 257 18.06 24.59 6.43
C ASP A 257 17.99 23.83 7.77
N LEU A 258 18.59 24.41 8.83
CA LEU A 258 18.66 23.79 10.16
C LEU A 258 17.29 23.54 10.79
N LYS A 259 16.28 24.39 10.54
CA LYS A 259 14.93 24.19 11.07
C LYS A 259 14.27 22.99 10.40
N LEU A 260 14.41 22.88 9.08
CA LEU A 260 13.91 21.72 8.34
C LEU A 260 14.64 20.45 8.80
N PHE A 261 15.97 20.48 8.89
CA PHE A 261 16.74 19.36 9.43
C PHE A 261 16.24 18.91 10.80
N ASN A 262 16.11 19.84 11.76
CA ASN A 262 15.63 19.49 13.10
C ASN A 262 14.22 18.89 13.08
N ARG A 263 13.33 19.40 12.22
CA ARG A 263 11.98 18.86 12.02
C ARG A 263 12.03 17.44 11.48
N GLY A 264 12.79 17.20 10.41
CA GLY A 264 12.96 15.88 9.81
C GLY A 264 13.60 14.87 10.77
N TRP A 265 14.64 15.29 11.47
CA TRP A 265 15.33 14.46 12.46
C TRP A 265 14.41 14.05 13.60
N THR A 266 13.60 14.98 14.12
CA THR A 266 12.60 14.69 15.16
C THR A 266 11.54 13.69 14.67
N MET A 267 11.05 13.85 13.43
CA MET A 267 10.09 12.91 12.84
C MET A 267 10.70 11.50 12.75
N LEU A 268 11.95 11.40 12.29
CA LEU A 268 12.65 10.15 12.12
C LEU A 268 12.91 9.44 13.45
N MET A 269 13.36 10.19 14.46
CA MET A 269 13.56 9.69 15.83
C MET A 269 12.26 9.12 16.41
N ASN A 270 11.16 9.88 16.33
CA ASN A 270 9.86 9.45 16.84
C ASN A 270 9.36 8.17 16.15
N ALA A 271 9.58 8.02 14.84
CA ALA A 271 9.21 6.82 14.10
C ALA A 271 10.10 5.62 14.47
N CYS A 272 11.40 5.85 14.71
CA CYS A 272 12.32 4.81 15.18
C CYS A 272 11.96 4.33 16.60
N ASP A 273 11.58 5.24 17.49
CA ASP A 273 11.13 4.94 18.86
C ASP A 273 9.83 4.12 18.86
N GLN A 274 8.98 4.29 17.84
CA GLN A 274 7.79 3.47 17.60
C GLN A 274 8.10 2.11 16.93
N GLY A 275 9.36 1.84 16.60
CA GLY A 275 9.80 0.59 15.99
C GLY A 275 9.62 0.52 14.47
N ASP A 276 9.42 1.65 13.79
CA ASP A 276 9.28 1.66 12.32
C ASP A 276 10.60 1.27 11.63
N ALA A 277 10.60 0.12 10.95
CA ALA A 277 11.78 -0.41 10.28
C ALA A 277 12.27 0.46 9.11
N SER A 278 11.37 1.18 8.43
CA SER A 278 11.74 2.07 7.33
C SER A 278 12.46 3.32 7.86
N ALA A 279 11.96 3.88 8.96
CA ALA A 279 12.61 4.99 9.66
C ALA A 279 13.98 4.57 10.20
N LYS A 280 14.08 3.40 10.85
CA LYS A 280 15.38 2.86 11.29
C LYS A 280 16.35 2.72 10.13
N TYR A 281 15.90 2.21 8.98
CA TYR A 281 16.72 2.07 7.78
C TYR A 281 17.21 3.42 7.26
N GLN A 282 16.32 4.41 7.10
CA GLN A 282 16.69 5.75 6.63
C GLN A 282 17.63 6.47 7.61
N MET A 283 17.37 6.35 8.92
CA MET A 283 18.24 6.91 9.95
C MET A 283 19.62 6.29 9.92
N THR A 284 19.71 4.96 9.75
CA THR A 284 20.98 4.26 9.58
C THR A 284 21.74 4.81 8.37
N GLN A 285 21.08 5.02 7.23
CA GLN A 285 21.73 5.61 6.05
C GLN A 285 22.28 7.02 6.34
N ILE A 286 21.50 7.88 7.00
CA ILE A 286 21.96 9.22 7.38
C ILE A 286 23.17 9.14 8.32
N LEU A 287 23.16 8.22 9.29
CA LEU A 287 24.27 8.02 10.21
C LEU A 287 25.52 7.47 9.51
N ILE A 288 25.38 6.69 8.43
CA ILE A 288 26.51 6.20 7.63
C ILE A 288 27.08 7.29 6.73
N PHE A 289 26.24 7.97 5.95
CA PHE A 289 26.70 8.85 4.88
C PHE A 289 26.85 10.32 5.31
N GLY A 290 26.22 10.70 6.43
CA GLY A 290 26.14 12.08 6.88
C GLY A 290 25.18 12.91 6.02
N VAL A 291 24.79 14.06 6.58
CA VAL A 291 23.97 15.11 5.94
C VAL A 291 24.46 16.48 6.44
N PRO A 292 24.08 17.62 5.83
CA PRO A 292 24.70 18.92 6.11
C PRO A 292 24.79 19.33 7.59
N HIS A 293 23.83 18.92 8.43
CA HIS A 293 23.78 19.24 9.88
C HIS A 293 24.10 18.06 10.78
N ARG A 294 24.59 16.94 10.21
CA ARG A 294 24.94 15.74 10.97
C ARG A 294 26.06 14.98 10.27
N GLU A 295 27.23 15.02 10.88
CA GLU A 295 28.37 14.20 10.49
C GLU A 295 28.04 12.70 10.64
N PRO A 296 28.72 11.81 9.88
CA PRO A 296 28.59 10.37 10.06
C PRO A 296 28.84 9.93 11.51
N ASP A 297 27.98 9.05 12.02
CA ASP A 297 28.09 8.38 13.30
C ASP A 297 27.94 6.87 13.10
N TYR A 298 29.07 6.24 12.83
CA TYR A 298 29.12 4.82 12.52
C TYR A 298 28.78 3.92 13.71
N SER A 299 28.94 4.42 14.95
CA SER A 299 28.62 3.61 16.14
C SER A 299 27.11 3.40 16.25
N SER A 300 26.36 4.50 16.26
CA SER A 300 24.89 4.48 16.26
C SER A 300 24.34 3.82 15.00
N ALA A 301 25.00 4.00 13.84
CA ALA A 301 24.62 3.32 12.62
C ALA A 301 24.71 1.80 12.75
N LEU A 302 25.80 1.28 13.32
CA LEU A 302 25.99 -0.17 13.46
C LEU A 302 24.93 -0.76 14.39
N ASP A 303 24.67 -0.12 15.53
CA ASP A 303 23.66 -0.57 16.49
C ASP A 303 22.29 -0.62 15.83
N LEU A 304 21.89 0.43 15.12
CA LEU A 304 20.60 0.50 14.44
C LEU A 304 20.48 -0.49 13.27
N ALA A 305 21.59 -0.75 12.56
CA ALA A 305 21.64 -1.74 11.50
C ALA A 305 21.53 -3.18 12.04
N MET A 306 22.13 -3.45 13.21
CA MET A 306 22.01 -4.73 13.92
C MET A 306 20.58 -4.94 14.42
N ASP A 307 19.96 -3.93 15.01
CA ASP A 307 18.54 -3.91 15.38
C ASP A 307 17.65 -4.32 14.18
N LEU A 308 17.88 -3.72 13.01
CA LEU A 308 17.16 -4.06 11.77
C LEU A 308 17.41 -5.50 11.33
N ALA A 309 18.65 -5.97 11.45
CA ALA A 309 19.04 -7.33 11.09
C ALA A 309 18.40 -8.38 12.01
N GLU A 310 18.23 -8.08 13.30
CA GLU A 310 17.52 -8.92 14.28
C GLU A 310 16.03 -9.02 13.96
N LEU A 311 15.42 -7.92 13.48
CA LEU A 311 14.04 -7.92 12.96
C LEU A 311 13.89 -8.67 11.62
N GLY A 312 14.99 -9.16 11.03
CA GLY A 312 14.98 -9.84 9.74
C GLY A 312 14.86 -8.91 8.54
N HIS A 313 15.01 -7.59 8.74
CA HIS A 313 14.86 -6.60 7.68
C HIS A 313 16.04 -6.69 6.68
N PRO A 314 15.80 -6.91 5.38
CA PRO A 314 16.87 -7.11 4.39
C PRO A 314 17.84 -5.92 4.28
N GLY A 315 17.33 -4.70 4.57
CA GLY A 315 18.13 -3.48 4.57
C GLY A 315 19.18 -3.44 5.69
N GLY A 316 18.89 -4.01 6.87
CA GLY A 316 19.85 -4.05 7.99
C GLY A 316 21.08 -4.88 7.61
N TYR A 317 20.86 -6.08 7.09
CA TYR A 317 21.93 -6.93 6.57
C TYR A 317 22.77 -6.24 5.50
N HIS A 318 22.11 -5.53 4.57
CA HIS A 318 22.82 -4.80 3.52
C HIS A 318 23.70 -3.68 4.10
N LEU A 319 23.17 -2.84 4.99
CA LEU A 319 23.91 -1.72 5.56
C LEU A 319 25.10 -2.19 6.43
N ILE A 320 24.95 -3.28 7.20
CA ILE A 320 26.09 -3.88 7.91
C ILE A 320 27.16 -4.34 6.92
N GLY A 321 26.76 -4.94 5.79
CA GLY A 321 27.68 -5.31 4.72
C GLY A 321 28.47 -4.11 4.18
N VAL A 322 27.80 -2.99 3.92
CA VAL A 322 28.42 -1.72 3.46
C VAL A 322 29.46 -1.22 4.46
N MET A 323 29.15 -1.31 5.77
CA MET A 323 30.07 -0.87 6.81
C MET A 323 31.34 -1.72 6.85
N TYR A 324 31.24 -3.04 6.71
CA TYR A 324 32.41 -3.93 6.63
C TYR A 324 33.18 -3.81 5.32
N GLU A 325 32.51 -3.56 4.19
CA GLU A 325 33.16 -3.39 2.89
C GLU A 325 34.04 -2.13 2.86
N HIS A 326 33.55 -1.04 3.43
CA HIS A 326 34.24 0.26 3.39
C HIS A 326 34.97 0.63 4.68
N GLY A 327 34.87 -0.18 5.73
CA GLY A 327 35.53 0.07 7.00
C GLY A 327 34.90 1.23 7.79
N LEU A 328 33.58 1.36 7.74
CA LEU A 328 32.83 2.47 8.36
C LEU A 328 32.48 2.12 9.80
N GLY A 329 33.27 2.62 10.75
CA GLY A 329 33.14 2.31 12.19
C GLY A 329 33.57 0.89 12.59
N VAL A 330 33.97 0.08 11.62
CA VAL A 330 34.51 -1.28 11.80
C VAL A 330 35.73 -1.46 10.88
N PRO A 331 36.67 -2.37 11.17
CA PRO A 331 37.74 -2.70 10.23
C PRO A 331 37.17 -3.28 8.93
N VAL A 332 37.84 -2.98 7.80
CA VAL A 332 37.50 -3.58 6.50
C VAL A 332 37.60 -5.10 6.60
N ASP A 333 36.51 -5.79 6.28
CA ASP A 333 36.43 -7.25 6.25
C ASP A 333 35.49 -7.70 5.12
N MET A 334 36.06 -7.96 3.95
CA MET A 334 35.30 -8.33 2.76
C MET A 334 34.58 -9.67 2.90
N ALA A 335 35.09 -10.60 3.70
CA ALA A 335 34.46 -11.90 3.93
C ALA A 335 33.21 -11.75 4.80
N ARG A 336 33.27 -10.91 5.85
CA ARG A 336 32.07 -10.56 6.62
C ARG A 336 31.08 -9.75 5.79
N ALA A 337 31.55 -8.79 4.99
CA ALA A 337 30.69 -8.03 4.09
C ALA A 337 29.91 -8.97 3.15
N ALA A 338 30.60 -9.93 2.52
CA ALA A 338 29.97 -10.95 1.67
C ALA A 338 28.93 -11.78 2.43
N THR A 339 29.22 -12.19 3.66
CA THR A 339 28.29 -12.95 4.50
C THR A 339 27.01 -12.16 4.79
N TRP A 340 27.13 -10.87 5.09
CA TRP A 340 25.97 -10.00 5.33
C TRP A 340 25.19 -9.71 4.06
N TYR A 341 25.87 -9.48 2.93
CA TYR A 341 25.22 -9.33 1.63
C TYR A 341 24.50 -10.61 1.20
N GLU A 342 25.04 -11.79 1.48
CA GLU A 342 24.36 -13.06 1.23
C GLU A 342 23.06 -13.17 2.02
N ARG A 343 23.08 -12.83 3.32
CA ARG A 343 21.86 -12.77 4.14
C ARG A 343 20.83 -11.80 3.56
N ALA A 344 21.27 -10.60 3.15
CA ALA A 344 20.41 -9.62 2.49
C ALA A 344 19.83 -10.16 1.16
N ALA A 345 20.69 -10.76 0.34
CA ALA A 345 20.34 -11.24 -0.99
C ALA A 345 19.35 -12.40 -0.95
N ARG A 346 19.54 -13.35 -0.02
CA ARG A 346 18.62 -14.47 0.24
C ARG A 346 17.25 -14.01 0.73
N LYS A 347 17.16 -12.82 1.33
CA LYS A 347 15.90 -12.18 1.74
C LYS A 347 15.29 -11.27 0.66
N GLY A 348 15.86 -11.26 -0.55
CA GLY A 348 15.32 -10.52 -1.70
C GLY A 348 15.76 -9.05 -1.78
N SER A 349 16.79 -8.63 -1.03
CA SER A 349 17.34 -7.27 -1.14
C SER A 349 18.03 -7.08 -2.49
N ALA A 350 17.50 -6.19 -3.34
CA ALA A 350 18.13 -5.86 -4.62
C ALA A 350 19.56 -5.30 -4.45
N ASN A 351 19.77 -4.45 -3.44
CA ASN A 351 21.09 -3.90 -3.15
C ASN A 351 22.07 -4.97 -2.64
N GLY A 352 21.58 -5.88 -1.78
CA GLY A 352 22.38 -7.02 -1.31
C GLY A 352 22.75 -7.98 -2.44
N GLN A 353 21.81 -8.27 -3.34
CA GLN A 353 22.03 -9.08 -4.54
C GLN A 353 23.08 -8.44 -5.47
N ALA A 354 22.94 -7.14 -5.77
CA ALA A 354 23.91 -6.43 -6.61
C ALA A 354 25.31 -6.37 -5.96
N ALA A 355 25.40 -6.09 -4.66
CA ALA A 355 26.67 -6.04 -3.94
C ALA A 355 27.36 -7.41 -3.91
N LEU A 356 26.63 -8.48 -3.57
CA LEU A 356 27.16 -9.83 -3.58
C LEU A 356 27.63 -10.26 -4.96
N GLY A 357 26.85 -9.93 -6.00
CA GLY A 357 27.22 -10.20 -7.38
C GLY A 357 28.54 -9.52 -7.77
N ARG A 358 28.76 -8.27 -7.35
CA ARG A 358 30.05 -7.59 -7.52
C ARG A 358 31.20 -8.30 -6.80
N LEU A 359 31.01 -8.73 -5.55
CA LEU A 359 32.05 -9.42 -4.79
C LEU A 359 32.50 -10.73 -5.47
N TYR A 360 31.54 -11.55 -5.93
CA TYR A 360 31.85 -12.73 -6.75
C TYR A 360 32.53 -12.37 -8.06
N ALA A 361 32.18 -11.23 -8.67
CA ALA A 361 32.75 -10.83 -9.94
C ALA A 361 34.25 -10.54 -9.86
N ILE A 362 34.73 -10.04 -8.71
CA ILE A 362 36.12 -9.63 -8.49
C ILE A 362 36.88 -10.58 -7.55
N GLY A 363 36.20 -11.53 -6.90
CA GLY A 363 36.81 -12.44 -5.93
C GLY A 363 37.24 -11.75 -4.62
N SER A 364 36.49 -10.74 -4.17
CA SER A 364 36.82 -9.99 -2.96
C SER A 364 36.00 -10.49 -1.77
N GLY A 365 36.66 -11.11 -0.79
CA GLY A 365 36.00 -11.75 0.36
C GLY A 365 35.31 -13.08 0.05
N VAL A 366 35.27 -13.47 -1.22
CA VAL A 366 34.74 -14.75 -1.74
C VAL A 366 35.63 -15.23 -2.88
N GLU A 367 35.57 -16.52 -3.23
CA GLU A 367 36.20 -17.01 -4.45
C GLU A 367 35.55 -16.37 -5.68
N GLN A 368 36.35 -16.03 -6.69
CA GLN A 368 35.84 -15.41 -7.91
C GLN A 368 34.97 -16.42 -8.68
N ASP A 369 33.71 -16.07 -8.91
CA ASP A 369 32.76 -16.93 -9.62
C ASP A 369 31.89 -16.07 -10.55
N ASN A 370 32.12 -16.22 -11.85
CA ASN A 370 31.38 -15.49 -12.88
C ASN A 370 29.90 -15.87 -12.91
N ILE A 371 29.57 -17.14 -12.70
CA ILE A 371 28.22 -17.67 -12.79
C ILE A 371 27.38 -17.14 -11.61
N LEU A 372 27.91 -17.21 -10.39
CA LEU A 372 27.25 -16.64 -9.22
C LEU A 372 27.17 -15.11 -9.29
N ALA A 373 28.20 -14.45 -9.82
CA ALA A 373 28.17 -13.01 -10.02
C ALA A 373 27.03 -12.58 -10.97
N TYR A 374 26.93 -13.25 -12.12
CA TYR A 374 25.86 -13.01 -13.10
C TYR A 374 24.48 -13.33 -12.52
N TYR A 375 24.34 -14.45 -11.81
CA TYR A 375 23.11 -14.85 -11.14
C TYR A 375 22.60 -13.76 -10.20
N TRP A 376 23.43 -13.30 -9.25
CA TRP A 376 22.99 -12.32 -8.25
C TRP A 376 22.72 -10.95 -8.85
N LEU A 377 23.51 -10.50 -9.83
CA LEU A 377 23.23 -9.25 -10.55
C LEU A 377 21.92 -9.34 -11.34
N ARG A 378 21.60 -10.49 -11.93
CA ARG A 378 20.30 -10.68 -12.59
C ARG A 378 19.14 -10.68 -11.60
N MET A 379 19.31 -11.30 -10.43
CA MET A 379 18.29 -11.28 -9.37
C MET A 379 18.03 -9.88 -8.80
N SER A 380 19.03 -8.98 -8.84
CA SER A 380 18.81 -7.56 -8.50
C SER A 380 17.90 -6.81 -9.48
N SER A 381 17.39 -7.47 -10.54
CA SER A 381 16.51 -6.93 -11.60
C SER A 381 16.90 -5.50 -12.00
N PRO A 382 18.12 -5.34 -12.53
CA PRO A 382 18.69 -4.03 -12.76
C PRO A 382 17.90 -3.31 -13.85
N THR A 383 17.59 -2.03 -13.61
CA THR A 383 16.96 -1.19 -14.63
C THR A 383 17.92 -0.90 -15.77
N GLU A 384 17.37 -0.55 -16.94
CA GLU A 384 18.17 -0.17 -18.09
C GLU A 384 19.07 1.04 -17.78
N GLY A 385 20.35 0.95 -18.13
CA GLY A 385 21.36 1.97 -17.85
C GLY A 385 21.88 2.00 -16.41
N SER A 386 21.43 1.12 -15.53
CA SER A 386 21.95 1.02 -14.15
C SER A 386 23.37 0.45 -14.10
N GLN A 387 24.08 0.73 -13.01
CA GLN A 387 25.43 0.19 -12.79
C GLN A 387 25.42 -1.35 -12.74
N ALA A 388 24.45 -1.94 -12.06
CA ALA A 388 24.30 -3.39 -11.98
C ALA A 388 24.05 -4.03 -13.36
N GLN A 389 23.30 -3.37 -14.26
CA GLN A 389 23.14 -3.87 -15.64
C GLN A 389 24.45 -3.83 -16.43
N ARG A 390 25.23 -2.73 -16.29
CA ARG A 390 26.55 -2.62 -16.94
C ARG A 390 27.52 -3.70 -16.43
N GLU A 391 27.56 -3.92 -15.13
CA GLU A 391 28.39 -4.95 -14.50
C GLU A 391 27.98 -6.34 -14.96
N MET A 392 26.68 -6.63 -14.99
CA MET A 392 26.15 -7.88 -15.51
C MET A 392 26.55 -8.10 -16.97
N GLY A 393 26.46 -7.07 -17.81
CA GLY A 393 26.88 -7.11 -19.21
C GLY A 393 28.39 -7.37 -19.37
N ALA A 394 29.22 -6.71 -18.56
CA ALA A 394 30.67 -6.90 -18.57
C ALA A 394 31.06 -8.34 -18.13
N ILE A 395 30.38 -8.88 -17.12
CA ILE A 395 30.57 -10.26 -16.65
C ILE A 395 30.15 -11.25 -17.73
N HIS A 396 29.01 -11.02 -18.36
CA HIS A 396 28.54 -11.88 -19.43
C HIS A 396 29.48 -11.85 -20.65
N ALA A 397 30.08 -10.70 -20.96
CA ALA A 397 31.04 -10.56 -22.06
C ALA A 397 32.37 -11.29 -21.83
N ARG A 398 32.84 -11.41 -20.58
CA ARG A 398 34.06 -12.16 -20.24
C ARG A 398 33.86 -13.68 -20.14
N MET A 399 32.61 -14.15 -20.05
CA MET A 399 32.30 -15.58 -19.99
C MET A 399 32.47 -16.28 -21.34
N THR A 400 33.00 -17.49 -21.32
CA THR A 400 32.93 -18.42 -22.44
C THR A 400 31.47 -18.79 -22.75
N GLU A 401 31.21 -19.26 -23.97
CA GLU A 401 29.87 -19.72 -24.35
C GLU A 401 29.36 -20.86 -23.44
N ARG A 402 30.26 -21.76 -23.02
CA ARG A 402 29.93 -22.82 -22.07
C ARG A 402 29.49 -22.26 -20.71
N GLU A 403 30.21 -21.28 -20.17
CA GLU A 403 29.86 -20.64 -18.90
C GLU A 403 28.54 -19.88 -18.99
N ARG A 404 28.27 -19.18 -20.10
CA ARG A 404 26.99 -18.49 -20.33
C ARG A 404 25.82 -19.47 -20.31
N ASN A 405 25.96 -20.61 -20.98
CA ASN A 405 24.93 -21.66 -20.98
C ASN A 405 24.70 -22.25 -19.57
N ILE A 406 25.76 -22.42 -18.78
CA ILE A 406 25.64 -22.88 -17.39
C ILE A 406 24.96 -21.81 -16.53
N ALA A 407 25.31 -20.53 -16.70
CA ALA A 407 24.72 -19.43 -15.95
C ALA A 407 23.23 -19.26 -16.22
N GLU A 408 22.80 -19.31 -17.49
CA GLU A 408 21.39 -19.29 -17.86
C GLU A 408 20.62 -20.47 -17.27
N LYS A 409 21.18 -21.68 -17.36
CA LYS A 409 20.57 -22.86 -16.73
C LYS A 409 20.47 -22.70 -15.22
N PHE A 410 21.52 -22.20 -14.57
CA PHE A 410 21.53 -21.97 -13.13
C PHE A 410 20.46 -20.96 -12.70
N VAL A 411 20.26 -19.88 -13.46
CA VAL A 411 19.18 -18.92 -13.24
C VAL A 411 17.80 -19.56 -13.37
N ALA A 412 17.60 -20.43 -14.37
CA ALA A 412 16.34 -21.13 -14.56
C ALA A 412 16.04 -22.13 -13.43
N ASP A 413 17.06 -22.86 -12.98
CA ASP A 413 16.95 -23.87 -11.92
C ASP A 413 16.81 -23.25 -10.50
N ASN A 414 17.22 -21.99 -10.34
CA ASN A 414 17.21 -21.27 -9.06
C ASN A 414 16.42 -19.95 -9.20
N PRO A 415 15.08 -19.98 -9.18
CA PRO A 415 14.29 -18.75 -9.19
C PRO A 415 14.63 -17.91 -7.96
N GLY A 416 14.96 -16.63 -8.18
CA GLY A 416 15.42 -15.74 -7.13
C GLY A 416 14.44 -15.57 -5.97
N PRO A 417 14.92 -15.19 -4.77
CA PRO A 417 14.06 -14.93 -3.64
C PRO A 417 13.10 -13.78 -3.96
N ARG A 418 11.79 -14.01 -3.71
CA ARG A 418 10.74 -13.01 -3.96
C ARG A 418 11.08 -11.70 -3.23
N ARG A 419 11.04 -10.58 -3.94
CA ARG A 419 11.12 -9.25 -3.31
C ARG A 419 9.95 -9.11 -2.34
N GLY A 420 10.23 -8.80 -1.09
CA GLY A 420 9.18 -8.36 -0.17
C GLY A 420 8.56 -7.09 -0.73
N SER A 421 7.24 -7.09 -0.94
CA SER A 421 6.49 -5.89 -1.33
C SER A 421 6.38 -4.94 -0.13
N PHE A 422 7.49 -4.29 0.23
CA PHE A 422 7.48 -3.20 1.19
C PHE A 422 7.24 -1.90 0.41
N GLY A 423 6.02 -1.34 0.51
CA GLY A 423 5.77 0.03 0.06
C GLY A 423 4.48 0.26 -0.73
N LEU A 424 3.83 -0.79 -1.25
CA LEU A 424 2.46 -0.70 -1.74
C LEU A 424 1.66 -1.76 -1.00
N LYS A 425 0.72 -1.32 -0.15
CA LYS A 425 -0.32 -2.24 0.33
C LYS A 425 -0.90 -2.91 -0.92
N PRO A 426 -0.98 -4.26 -0.99
CA PRO A 426 -1.72 -4.90 -2.06
C PRO A 426 -3.06 -4.19 -2.19
N LEU A 427 -3.44 -3.79 -3.40
CA LEU A 427 -4.80 -3.39 -3.69
C LEU A 427 -5.71 -4.49 -3.16
N GLU A 428 -6.27 -4.22 -1.98
CA GLU A 428 -7.39 -4.90 -1.37
C GLU A 428 -7.51 -6.39 -1.71
N GLN A 429 -6.48 -7.17 -1.38
CA GLN A 429 -6.61 -8.63 -1.37
C GLN A 429 -7.62 -9.11 -0.31
N ASP A 430 -7.98 -8.23 0.63
CA ASP A 430 -8.71 -8.56 1.85
C ASP A 430 -10.14 -8.02 1.90
N VAL A 431 -10.64 -7.39 0.83
CA VAL A 431 -12.08 -7.03 0.80
C VAL A 431 -12.93 -8.32 0.84
N PHE A 432 -12.43 -9.45 0.33
CA PHE A 432 -13.16 -10.73 0.27
C PHE A 432 -12.48 -11.90 0.98
N LYS A 433 -11.42 -11.67 1.78
CA LYS A 433 -10.80 -12.74 2.58
C LYS A 433 -11.17 -12.59 4.04
N THR A 434 -12.16 -13.36 4.50
CA THR A 434 -12.23 -13.67 5.93
C THR A 434 -11.03 -14.53 6.29
N VAL A 435 -10.26 -14.06 7.28
CA VAL A 435 -9.34 -14.91 8.04
C VAL A 435 -10.18 -16.04 8.63
N ARG A 436 -10.12 -17.23 8.01
CA ARG A 436 -10.48 -18.46 8.70
C ARG A 436 -9.51 -18.60 9.87
N ARG A 437 -9.87 -18.06 11.04
CA ARG A 437 -9.30 -18.51 12.30
C ARG A 437 -9.70 -19.98 12.40
N ARG A 438 -8.74 -20.86 12.13
CA ARG A 438 -8.88 -22.27 12.48
C ARG A 438 -9.08 -22.32 14.00
N SER A 439 -10.21 -22.92 14.37
CA SER A 439 -10.63 -23.28 15.72
C SER A 439 -9.55 -23.98 16.52
#